data_AF-A0A535EZA9-F1
#
_entry.id   AF-A0A535EZA9-F1
#
_cell.length_a   1.000
_cell.length_b   1.000
_cell.length_c   1.000
_cell.angle_alpha   90.00
_cell.angle_beta   90.00
_cell.angle_gamma   90.00
#
_symmetry.space_group_name_H-M   'P 1'
#
loop_
_entity.id
_entity.type
_entity.pdbx_description
1 polymer ?
#
loop_
_entity_poly.entity_id
_entity_poly.type
_entity_poly.pdbx_seq_one_letter_code
_entity_poly.pdbx_strand_id
1 'polypeptide(L)' 'MSESPVHAIETMQVEERRFPPPPGFAAQANAKADLYQKDFDSFWTEEGRRRVKWFKPFDKLLEWNLP' A
#
# COMPACT_ATOMS: atom_id res chain seq x y z
N MET A 1 36.66 -37.03 3.73
CA MET A 1 35.35 -37.15 3.08
C MET A 1 34.52 -35.97 3.53
N SER A 2 34.35 -34.99 2.66
CA SER A 2 33.51 -33.81 2.93
C SER A 2 32.45 -33.83 1.84
N GLU A 3 31.20 -34.02 2.26
CA GLU A 3 30.03 -34.11 1.39
C GLU A 3 29.88 -32.85 0.54
N SER A 4 29.75 -33.04 -0.77
CA SER A 4 29.27 -32.00 -1.68
C SER A 4 27.80 -31.68 -1.34
N PRO A 5 27.40 -30.41 -1.25
CA PRO A 5 26.01 -30.07 -0.97
C PRO A 5 25.13 -30.54 -2.13
N VAL A 6 24.02 -31.19 -1.76
CA VAL A 6 22.98 -31.68 -2.66
C VAL A 6 22.50 -30.51 -3.53
N HIS A 7 22.72 -30.57 -4.85
CA HIS A 7 22.08 -29.63 -5.77
C HIS A 7 20.57 -29.92 -5.73
N ALA A 8 19.80 -29.11 -5.00
CA ALA A 8 18.35 -29.10 -5.13
C ALA A 8 17.99 -28.54 -6.51
N ILE A 9 17.11 -29.22 -7.24
CA ILE A 9 16.54 -28.66 -8.46
C ILE A 9 15.59 -27.52 -8.04
N GLU A 10 16.01 -26.28 -8.27
CA GLU A 10 15.18 -25.10 -8.05
C GLU A 10 14.48 -24.69 -9.35
N THR A 11 13.15 -24.69 -9.35
CA THR A 11 12.30 -24.10 -10.41
C THR A 11 11.69 -22.80 -9.89
N MET A 12 12.53 -21.81 -9.58
CA MET A 12 12.05 -20.45 -9.31
C MET A 12 11.97 -19.67 -10.61
N GLN A 13 10.83 -19.74 -11.30
CA GLN A 13 10.57 -18.84 -12.42
C GLN A 13 9.95 -17.54 -11.87
N VAL A 14 10.72 -16.45 -11.92
CA VAL A 14 10.21 -15.12 -11.57
C VAL A 14 9.57 -14.53 -12.83
N GLU A 15 8.26 -14.42 -12.82
CA GLU A 15 7.50 -13.78 -13.89
C GLU A 15 7.56 -12.25 -13.76
N GLU A 16 8.26 -11.61 -14.69
CA GLU A 16 8.44 -10.16 -14.70
C GLU A 16 7.42 -9.41 -15.56
N ARG A 17 6.58 -10.10 -16.35
CA ARG A 17 5.55 -9.44 -17.16
C ARG A 17 4.69 -8.54 -16.28
N ARG A 18 4.42 -7.34 -16.80
CA ARG A 18 3.54 -6.33 -16.20
C ARG A 18 2.46 -5.97 -17.21
N PHE A 19 1.25 -5.71 -16.70
CA PHE A 19 0.11 -5.30 -17.49
C PHE A 19 -0.38 -3.95 -16.96
N PRO A 20 0.27 -2.84 -17.34
CA PRO A 20 -0.15 -1.52 -16.87
C PRO A 20 -1.55 -1.20 -17.41
N PRO A 21 -2.36 -0.45 -16.65
CA PRO A 21 -3.64 0.02 -17.15
C PRO A 21 -3.45 0.94 -18.36
N PRO A 22 -4.45 1.04 -19.26
CA PRO A 22 -4.42 2.01 -20.35
C PRO A 22 -4.20 3.44 -19.82
N PRO A 23 -3.42 4.29 -20.53
CA PRO A 23 -3.09 5.64 -20.03
C PRO A 23 -4.31 6.51 -19.70
N GLY A 24 -5.36 6.45 -20.53
CA GLY A 24 -6.61 7.19 -20.31
C GLY A 24 -7.36 6.76 -19.05
N PHE A 25 -7.25 5.49 -18.66
CA PHE A 25 -7.81 4.98 -17.40
C PHE A 25 -6.97 5.44 -16.21
N ALA A 26 -5.64 5.30 -16.31
CA ALA A 26 -4.72 5.74 -15.26
C ALA A 26 -4.83 7.26 -14.98
N ALA A 27 -5.05 8.08 -16.02
CA ALA A 27 -5.26 9.52 -15.89
C ALA A 27 -6.49 9.88 -15.03
N GLN A 28 -7.53 9.04 -15.01
CA GLN A 28 -8.76 9.26 -14.24
C GLN A 28 -8.76 8.61 -12.85
N ALA A 29 -7.69 7.91 -12.46
CA ALA A 29 -7.62 7.29 -11.14
C ALA A 29 -7.85 8.31 -10.01
N ASN A 30 -8.72 7.96 -9.05
CA ASN A 30 -9.06 8.78 -7.88
C ASN A 30 -7.87 9.02 -6.94
N ALA A 31 -6.89 8.13 -6.99
CA ALA A 31 -5.67 8.15 -6.20
C ALA A 31 -4.48 8.10 -7.16
N LYS A 32 -3.47 8.93 -6.88
CA LYS A 32 -2.24 9.05 -7.65
C LYS A 32 -1.03 8.75 -6.75
N ALA A 33 0.12 8.54 -7.36
CA ALA A 33 1.32 8.04 -6.66
C ALA A 33 1.89 9.02 -5.61
N ASP A 34 1.64 10.32 -5.77
CA ASP A 34 1.96 11.37 -4.80
C ASP A 34 1.32 11.16 -3.43
N LEU A 35 0.20 10.42 -3.35
CA LEU A 35 -0.42 10.08 -2.06
C LEU A 35 0.52 9.27 -1.16
N TYR A 36 1.43 8.46 -1.71
CA TYR A 36 2.40 7.71 -0.91
C TYR A 36 3.44 8.59 -0.23
N GLN A 37 3.57 9.85 -0.64
CA GLN A 37 4.48 10.81 -0.01
C GLN A 37 3.82 11.52 1.19
N LYS A 38 2.49 11.37 1.36
CA LYS A 38 1.78 11.97 2.49
C LYS A 38 2.04 11.18 3.76
N ASP A 39 2.25 11.92 4.84
CA ASP A 39 2.28 11.37 6.18
C ASP A 39 0.94 10.70 6.54
N PHE A 40 1.02 9.58 7.26
CA PHE A 40 -0.12 8.73 7.60
C PHE A 40 -1.20 9.50 8.38
N ASP A 41 -0.80 10.21 9.44
CA ASP A 41 -1.72 10.92 10.32
C ASP A 41 -2.37 12.09 9.58
N SER A 42 -1.57 12.80 8.80
CA SER A 42 -2.02 13.93 7.99
C SER A 42 -3.05 13.50 6.95
N PHE A 43 -2.79 12.43 6.20
CA PHE A 43 -3.68 11.90 5.18
C PHE A 43 -5.03 11.47 5.77
N TRP A 44 -5.02 10.63 6.80
CA TRP A 44 -6.27 10.09 7.35
C TRP A 44 -7.07 11.11 8.15
N THR A 45 -6.41 12.08 8.79
CA THR A 45 -7.12 13.20 9.43
C THR A 45 -7.84 14.05 8.39
N GLU A 46 -7.17 14.41 7.29
CA GLU A 46 -7.76 15.19 6.20
C GLU A 46 -8.93 14.44 5.56
N GLU A 47 -8.72 13.18 5.17
CA GLU A 47 -9.75 12.41 4.47
C GLU A 47 -10.94 12.07 5.38
N GLY A 48 -10.69 11.76 6.66
CA GLY A 48 -11.74 11.53 7.65
C GLY A 48 -12.60 12.77 7.88
N ARG A 49 -12.02 13.98 7.89
CA ARG A 49 -12.76 15.24 8.04
C ARG A 49 -13.49 15.67 6.76
N ARG A 50 -12.90 15.39 5.60
CA ARG A 50 -13.42 15.85 4.30
C ARG A 50 -14.49 14.94 3.71
N ARG A 51 -14.33 13.63 3.82
CA ARG A 51 -15.19 12.64 3.14
C ARG A 51 -16.33 12.12 4.00
N VAL A 52 -16.20 12.19 5.32
CA VAL A 52 -17.19 11.67 6.25
C VAL A 52 -17.91 12.82 6.94
N LYS A 53 -19.25 12.76 6.96
CA LYS A 53 -20.07 13.69 7.74
C LYS A 53 -20.22 13.14 9.16
N TRP A 54 -19.61 13.83 10.11
CA TRP A 54 -19.68 13.47 11.52
C TRP A 54 -20.77 14.27 12.23
N PHE A 55 -21.53 13.61 13.11
CA PHE A 55 -22.39 14.32 14.06
C PHE A 55 -21.55 15.10 15.10
N LYS A 56 -20.43 14.49 15.54
CA LYS A 56 -19.39 15.13 16.34
C LYS A 56 -18.02 14.81 15.72
N PRO A 57 -17.17 15.80 15.42
CA PRO A 57 -15.81 15.55 14.94
C PRO A 57 -14.99 14.70 15.92
N PHE A 58 -14.05 13.90 15.39
CA PHE A 58 -13.10 13.15 16.21
C PHE A 58 -11.93 14.04 16.65
N ASP A 59 -11.46 13.81 17.88
CA ASP A 59 -10.36 14.55 18.49
C ASP A 59 -9.00 13.84 18.34
N LYS A 60 -9.01 12.50 18.29
CA LYS A 60 -7.82 11.65 18.13
C LYS A 60 -8.02 10.71 16.94
N LEU A 61 -7.01 10.62 16.07
CA LEU A 61 -7.08 9.81 14.85
C LEU A 61 -6.97 8.31 15.14
N LEU A 62 -5.92 7.92 15.86
CA LEU A 62 -5.59 6.54 16.16
C LEU A 62 -5.11 6.44 17.61
N GLU A 63 -5.65 5.47 18.33
CA GLU A 63 -5.12 5.00 19.60
C GLU A 63 -5.02 3.48 19.53
N TRP A 64 -3.80 2.96 19.66
CA TRP A 64 -3.55 1.54 19.67
C TRP A 64 -2.83 1.16 20.95
N ASN A 65 -3.45 0.28 21.74
CA ASN A 65 -2.83 -0.32 22.91
C ASN A 65 -2.40 -1.74 22.53
N LEU A 66 -1.10 -2.03 22.69
CA LEU A 66 -0.57 -3.38 22.43
C LEU A 66 -1.27 -4.40 23.37
N PRO A 67 -1.58 -5.60 22.87
CA PRO A 67 -2.22 -6.66 23.65
C PRO A 67 -1.31 -7.23 24.75
#